data_AF-A0A941GCC2-F1
#
_entry.id   AF-A0A941GCC2-F1
#
_cell.length_a   1.000
_cell.length_b   1.000
_cell.length_c   1.000
_cell.angle_alpha   90.00
_cell.angle_beta   90.00
_cell.angle_gamma   90.00
#
_symmetry.space_group_name_H-M   'P 1'
#
loop_
_entity.id
_entity.type
_entity.pdbx_description
1 polymer ?
#
loop_
_entity_poly.entity_id
_entity_poly.type
_entity_poly.pdbx_seq_one_letter_code
_entity_poly.pdbx_strand_id
1 'polypeptide(L)'
;MTLSHGPLGQSVAYASQYDPSLLFPIARSHNRAALDLHAGALPFAGVDLWNAYELSWLDAKGKPRVAMATFSVPADSPNIIESKSFKLYLNSFNQTRLVNSAALRGRLERDLSAAAGAPVGLDFILPQRFGELRMGELDGIYIDKLDIEIDTYEPAPELLRTRPGDAVEETLCSRLLKSNCPVTGQPDWASVQIRYRGAPIDREALLRYVISFRQHAEFHEHCVERIYTDIMAACRPELLTVYARYTRRGGLDINPWRSNFEAAPPPDVRTVRQ
;
A
#
# COMPACT_ATOMS: atom_id res chain seq x y z
N MET A 1 19.01 7.88 -8.59
CA MET A 1 19.88 7.52 -7.45
C MET A 1 19.71 6.05 -7.17
N THR A 2 20.81 5.31 -7.08
CA THR A 2 20.81 3.92 -6.63
C THR A 2 20.17 3.85 -5.23
N LEU A 3 19.35 2.83 -4.96
CA LEU A 3 18.83 2.47 -3.62
C LEU A 3 19.95 2.21 -2.57
N SER A 4 21.21 2.47 -2.92
CA SER A 4 22.46 2.19 -2.20
C SER A 4 22.65 2.95 -0.89
N HIS A 5 21.73 3.85 -0.52
CA HIS A 5 21.80 4.63 0.73
C HIS A 5 20.57 4.44 1.65
N GLY A 6 19.62 3.57 1.29
CA GLY A 6 18.51 3.21 2.18
C GLY A 6 18.96 2.27 3.30
N PRO A 7 18.29 2.24 4.47
CA PRO A 7 18.70 1.40 5.60
C PRO A 7 18.49 -0.11 5.36
N LEU A 8 17.83 -0.53 4.27
CA LEU A 8 17.63 -1.94 3.95
C LEU A 8 18.95 -2.67 3.69
N GLY A 9 19.03 -3.94 4.11
CA GLY A 9 20.25 -4.76 3.99
C GLY A 9 21.35 -4.43 4.99
N GLN A 10 21.27 -3.30 5.72
CA GLN A 10 22.25 -2.91 6.73
C GLN A 10 21.85 -3.34 8.16
N SER A 11 22.86 -3.65 8.98
CA SER A 11 22.71 -3.83 10.44
C SER A 11 22.47 -2.48 11.09
N VAL A 12 21.35 -2.32 11.80
CA VAL A 12 20.96 -1.04 12.43
C VAL A 12 20.93 -1.20 13.94
N ALA A 13 21.61 -0.31 14.66
CA ALA A 13 21.48 -0.20 16.11
C ALA A 13 20.11 0.42 16.45
N TYR A 14 19.38 -0.18 17.40
CA TYR A 14 18.11 0.39 17.85
C TYR A 14 18.32 1.76 18.50
N ALA A 15 17.66 2.78 17.96
CA ALA A 15 17.67 4.12 18.56
C ALA A 15 16.89 4.11 19.88
N SER A 16 17.51 4.64 20.94
CA SER A 16 16.88 4.79 22.26
C SER A 16 16.21 6.16 22.45
N GLN A 17 16.17 6.98 21.41
CA GLN A 17 15.62 8.33 21.42
C GLN A 17 14.91 8.61 20.09
N TYR A 18 13.92 9.50 20.13
CA TYR A 18 13.18 9.97 18.97
C TYR A 18 14.11 10.59 17.92
N ASP A 19 13.99 10.12 16.68
CA ASP A 19 14.83 10.55 15.57
C ASP A 19 14.06 10.58 14.24
N PRO A 20 13.59 11.76 13.79
CA PRO A 20 12.90 11.91 12.52
C PRO A 20 13.82 11.80 11.30
N SER A 21 15.15 11.89 11.47
CA SER A 21 16.10 11.76 10.36
C SER A 21 16.19 10.34 9.79
N LEU A 22 15.63 9.36 10.50
CA LEU A 22 15.52 7.98 10.07
C LEU A 22 14.57 7.79 8.88
N LEU A 23 13.65 8.72 8.63
CA LEU A 23 12.70 8.64 7.53
C LEU A 23 13.42 8.79 6.18
N PHE A 24 13.20 7.83 5.29
CA PHE A 24 13.79 7.82 3.96
C PHE A 24 12.70 7.96 2.89
N PRO A 25 12.52 9.17 2.32
CA PRO A 25 11.58 9.39 1.23
C PRO A 25 12.10 8.83 -0.09
N ILE A 26 11.22 8.22 -0.87
CA ILE A 26 11.51 7.74 -2.23
C ILE A 26 10.58 8.48 -3.20
N ALA A 27 11.15 9.24 -4.13
CA ALA A 27 10.36 9.99 -5.10
C ALA A 27 9.56 9.05 -6.01
N ARG A 28 8.24 9.28 -6.11
CA ARG A 28 7.32 8.50 -6.95
C ARG A 28 7.67 8.60 -8.43
N SER A 29 8.19 9.75 -8.85
CA SER A 29 8.54 10.06 -10.24
C SER A 29 9.47 9.03 -10.88
N HIS A 30 10.41 8.45 -10.12
CA HIS A 30 11.35 7.45 -10.65
C HIS A 30 10.65 6.23 -11.23
N ASN A 31 9.70 5.67 -10.48
CA ASN A 31 8.96 4.50 -10.90
C ASN A 31 7.84 4.88 -11.87
N ARG A 32 7.16 5.99 -11.61
CA ARG A 32 6.09 6.52 -12.48
C ARG A 32 6.55 6.82 -13.91
N ALA A 33 7.82 7.18 -14.10
CA ALA A 33 8.38 7.39 -15.43
C ALA A 33 8.28 6.13 -16.32
N ALA A 34 8.38 4.92 -15.75
CA ALA A 34 8.26 3.67 -16.50
C ALA A 34 6.82 3.34 -16.93
N LEU A 35 5.83 4.03 -16.36
CA LEU A 35 4.40 3.91 -16.67
C LEU A 35 3.85 5.15 -17.40
N ASP A 36 4.73 6.06 -17.84
CA ASP A 36 4.37 7.35 -18.44
C ASP A 36 3.42 8.20 -17.56
N LEU A 37 3.61 8.11 -16.24
CA LEU A 37 2.83 8.85 -15.27
C LEU A 37 3.56 10.14 -14.86
N HIS A 38 2.86 11.27 -14.97
CA HIS A 38 3.41 12.59 -14.66
C HIS A 38 2.69 13.25 -13.47
N ALA A 39 3.48 13.91 -12.61
CA ALA A 39 2.92 14.67 -11.50
C ALA A 39 1.99 15.78 -12.01
N GLY A 40 0.85 15.99 -11.33
CA GLY A 40 -0.16 16.97 -11.72
C GLY A 40 -1.11 16.52 -12.85
N ALA A 41 -0.85 15.38 -13.50
CA ALA A 41 -1.68 14.83 -14.57
C ALA A 41 -1.88 13.30 -14.40
N LEU A 42 -2.02 12.84 -13.15
CA LEU A 42 -2.26 11.43 -12.87
C LEU A 42 -3.65 11.02 -13.38
N PRO A 43 -3.81 9.83 -13.99
CA PRO A 43 -5.11 9.35 -14.46
C PRO A 43 -6.02 8.87 -13.32
N PHE A 44 -5.56 8.99 -12.07
CA PHE A 44 -6.24 8.56 -10.86
C PHE A 44 -6.02 9.56 -9.72
N ALA A 45 -7.00 9.64 -8.82
CA ALA A 45 -6.80 10.01 -7.44
C ALA A 45 -6.39 8.77 -6.62
N GLY A 46 -5.83 8.97 -5.43
CA GLY A 46 -5.46 7.82 -4.62
C GLY A 46 -4.87 8.13 -3.26
N VAL A 47 -4.64 7.06 -2.50
CA VAL A 47 -3.99 7.09 -1.19
C VAL A 47 -3.27 5.78 -0.95
N ASP A 48 -2.15 5.83 -0.25
CA ASP A 48 -1.50 4.67 0.35
C ASP A 48 -1.88 4.63 1.84
N LEU A 49 -2.71 3.67 2.22
CA LEU A 49 -3.10 3.46 3.62
C LEU A 49 -2.08 2.55 4.30
N TRP A 50 -1.47 3.02 5.38
CA TRP A 50 -0.50 2.25 6.16
C TRP A 50 -1.07 1.90 7.51
N ASN A 51 -1.03 0.63 7.92
CA ASN A 51 -1.34 0.25 9.29
C ASN A 51 -0.06 -0.07 10.05
N ALA A 52 0.20 0.68 11.12
CA ALA A 52 1.23 0.39 12.09
C ALA A 52 0.63 -0.34 13.30
N TYR A 53 1.07 -1.58 13.49
CA TYR A 53 0.59 -2.46 14.54
C TYR A 53 1.45 -2.41 15.81
N GLU A 54 2.66 -1.87 15.70
CA GLU A 54 3.70 -1.88 16.73
C GLU A 54 4.07 -0.44 17.15
N LEU A 55 3.07 0.40 17.47
CA LEU A 55 3.32 1.76 17.94
C LEU A 55 3.39 1.83 19.46
N SER A 56 4.55 2.21 20.00
CA SER A 56 4.76 2.35 21.45
C SER A 56 5.63 3.55 21.80
N TRP A 57 5.42 4.10 23.00
CA TRP A 57 6.21 5.19 23.57
C TRP A 57 6.12 5.18 25.11
N LEU A 58 6.85 6.06 25.78
CA LEU A 58 6.75 6.24 27.23
C LEU A 58 5.89 7.47 27.56
N ASP A 59 5.00 7.37 28.54
CA ASP A 59 4.37 8.58 29.09
C ASP A 59 5.37 9.42 29.90
N ALA A 60 4.94 10.59 30.39
CA ALA A 60 5.78 11.51 31.16
C ALA A 60 6.46 10.85 32.38
N LYS A 61 5.83 9.82 32.97
CA LYS A 61 6.35 9.08 34.13
C LYS A 61 7.22 7.89 33.72
N GLY A 62 7.30 7.57 32.43
CA GLY A 62 8.14 6.49 31.90
C GLY A 62 7.39 5.19 31.77
N LYS A 63 6.07 5.18 31.92
CA LYS A 63 5.26 3.99 31.73
C LYS A 63 5.04 3.77 30.23
N PRO A 64 5.29 2.55 29.71
CA PRO A 64 4.97 2.23 28.32
C PRO A 64 3.50 2.44 27.99
N ARG A 65 3.27 2.99 26.80
CA ARG A 65 1.99 3.19 26.15
C ARG A 65 2.03 2.47 24.80
N VAL A 66 0.89 1.98 24.36
CA VAL A 66 0.75 1.28 23.08
C VAL A 66 -0.47 1.81 22.34
N ALA A 67 -0.41 1.76 21.02
CA ALA A 67 -1.51 2.06 20.11
C ALA A 67 -1.32 1.29 18.81
N MET A 68 -2.36 1.29 17.97
CA MET A 68 -2.22 1.11 16.54
C MET A 68 -2.46 2.47 15.85
N ALA A 69 -1.98 2.60 14.63
CA ALA A 69 -2.20 3.81 13.83
C ALA A 69 -2.46 3.45 12.37
N THR A 70 -3.41 4.15 11.76
CA THR A 70 -3.59 4.16 10.31
C THR A 70 -3.09 5.49 9.77
N PHE A 71 -2.18 5.46 8.80
CA PHE A 71 -1.67 6.65 8.11
C PHE A 71 -2.18 6.70 6.68
N SER A 72 -2.55 7.88 6.22
CA SER A 72 -3.04 8.10 4.86
C SER A 72 -2.06 8.99 4.11
N VAL A 73 -1.24 8.41 3.23
CA VAL A 73 -0.30 9.15 2.38
C VAL A 73 -0.95 9.40 1.02
N PRO A 74 -1.24 10.65 0.62
CA PRO A 74 -1.87 10.93 -0.67
C PRO A 74 -1.08 10.39 -1.86
N ALA A 75 -1.74 9.82 -2.87
CA ALA A 75 -1.04 9.29 -4.05
C ALA A 75 -0.39 10.39 -4.91
N ASP A 76 -0.84 11.64 -4.80
CA ASP A 76 -0.23 12.80 -5.45
C ASP A 76 0.95 13.39 -4.67
N SER A 77 1.29 12.85 -3.49
CA SER A 77 2.50 13.21 -2.76
C SER A 77 3.77 12.98 -3.62
N PRO A 78 4.78 13.87 -3.54
CA PRO A 78 6.03 13.69 -4.27
C PRO A 78 6.76 12.37 -3.96
N ASN A 79 6.66 11.91 -2.71
CA ASN A 79 7.41 10.75 -2.22
C ASN A 79 6.48 9.70 -1.58
N ILE A 80 6.82 8.42 -1.78
CA ILE A 80 6.47 7.37 -0.81
C ILE A 80 7.50 7.39 0.34
N ILE A 81 7.16 6.73 1.45
CA ILE A 81 8.08 6.55 2.58
C ILE A 81 8.55 5.10 2.58
N GLU A 82 9.87 4.88 2.61
CA GLU A 82 10.44 3.55 2.63
C GLU A 82 10.07 2.80 3.94
N SER A 83 9.52 1.59 3.83
CA SER A 83 8.88 0.88 4.95
C SER A 83 9.80 0.53 6.13
N LYS A 84 11.06 0.16 5.89
CA LYS A 84 12.03 -0.08 6.99
C LYS A 84 12.41 1.22 7.67
N SER A 85 12.63 2.30 6.91
CA SER A 85 12.89 3.64 7.43
C SER A 85 11.74 4.10 8.34
N PHE A 86 10.49 3.86 7.91
CA PHE A 86 9.31 4.18 8.69
C PHE A 86 9.24 3.33 9.97
N LYS A 87 9.52 2.02 9.89
CA LYS A 87 9.63 1.16 11.08
C LYS A 87 10.66 1.68 12.08
N LEU A 88 11.86 2.03 11.61
CA LEU A 88 12.94 2.53 12.46
C LEU A 88 12.56 3.85 13.12
N TYR A 89 11.92 4.75 12.37
CA TYR A 89 11.35 5.98 12.87
C TYR A 89 10.31 5.73 13.98
N LEU A 90 9.34 4.82 13.77
CA LEU A 90 8.38 4.48 14.82
C LEU A 90 9.05 3.88 16.06
N ASN A 91 10.05 3.02 15.87
CA ASN A 91 10.80 2.42 16.98
C ASN A 91 11.60 3.44 17.79
N SER A 92 11.98 4.57 17.20
CA SER A 92 12.65 5.67 17.92
C SER A 92 11.78 6.25 19.05
N PHE A 93 10.45 6.05 18.99
CA PHE A 93 9.54 6.45 20.06
C PHE A 93 9.50 5.48 21.25
N ASN A 94 9.94 4.23 21.11
CA ASN A 94 9.76 3.19 22.13
C ASN A 94 10.32 3.58 23.51
N GLN A 95 11.41 4.34 23.54
CA GLN A 95 12.03 4.87 24.77
C GLN A 95 11.88 6.39 24.94
N THR A 96 11.10 7.03 24.07
CA THR A 96 10.87 8.47 24.12
C THR A 96 9.71 8.79 25.06
N ARG A 97 9.97 9.66 26.04
CA ARG A 97 8.96 10.20 26.95
C ARG A 97 8.17 11.31 26.28
N LEU A 98 6.84 11.19 26.29
CA LEU A 98 5.93 12.20 25.77
C LEU A 98 4.87 12.57 26.80
N VAL A 99 4.47 13.85 26.79
CA VAL A 99 3.48 14.39 27.73
C VAL A 99 2.10 13.74 27.58
N ASN A 100 1.70 13.39 26.36
CA ASN A 100 0.45 12.70 26.03
C ASN A 100 0.47 12.17 24.59
N SER A 101 -0.58 11.46 24.18
CA SER A 101 -0.74 10.95 22.81
C SER A 101 -0.91 12.04 21.76
N ALA A 102 -1.43 13.22 22.11
CA ALA A 102 -1.54 14.34 21.16
C ALA A 102 -0.16 14.87 20.74
N ALA A 103 0.81 14.89 21.66
CA ALA A 103 2.20 15.22 21.33
C ALA A 103 2.84 14.20 20.39
N LEU A 104 2.51 12.91 20.53
CA LEU A 104 2.93 11.88 19.56
C LEU A 104 2.27 12.13 18.19
N ARG A 105 0.95 12.37 18.17
CA ARG A 105 0.17 12.66 16.95
C ARG A 105 0.84 13.76 16.13
N GLY A 106 1.07 14.91 16.76
CA GLY A 106 1.62 16.08 16.09
C GLY A 106 3.06 15.89 15.59
N ARG A 107 3.86 15.02 16.23
CA ARG A 107 5.19 14.63 15.71
C ARG A 107 5.05 13.75 14.48
N LEU A 108 4.25 12.68 14.58
CA LEU A 108 4.01 11.76 13.46
C LEU A 108 3.48 12.48 12.22
N GLU A 109 2.41 13.28 12.36
CA GLU A 109 1.81 14.02 11.25
C GLU A 109 2.83 14.97 10.61
N ARG A 110 3.55 15.77 11.42
CA ARG A 110 4.54 16.71 10.90
C ARG A 110 5.67 16.00 10.15
N ASP A 111 6.28 15.00 10.78
CA ASP A 111 7.51 14.39 10.26
C ASP A 111 7.21 13.53 9.02
N LEU A 112 6.10 12.79 9.02
CA LEU A 112 5.67 11.99 7.87
C LEU A 112 5.19 12.88 6.73
N SER A 113 4.51 13.99 7.02
CA SER A 113 4.14 14.95 5.97
C SER A 113 5.36 15.59 5.32
N ALA A 114 6.39 15.90 6.12
CA ALA A 114 7.65 16.41 5.60
C ALA A 114 8.37 15.38 4.71
N ALA A 115 8.38 14.10 5.09
CA ALA A 115 8.97 13.04 4.28
C ALA A 115 8.18 12.81 2.97
N ALA A 116 6.85 12.69 3.05
CA ALA A 116 5.99 12.50 1.89
C ALA A 116 6.01 13.71 0.93
N GLY A 117 6.21 14.92 1.47
CA GLY A 117 6.07 16.18 0.74
C GLY A 117 4.61 16.61 0.56
N ALA A 118 3.69 16.04 1.34
CA ALA A 118 2.26 16.34 1.33
C ALA A 118 1.64 16.02 2.70
N PRO A 119 0.49 16.61 3.07
CA PRO A 119 -0.17 16.31 4.34
C PRO A 119 -0.52 14.82 4.49
N VAL A 120 0.03 14.17 5.51
CA VAL A 120 -0.27 12.77 5.87
C VAL A 120 -1.36 12.74 6.94
N GLY A 121 -2.44 12.01 6.65
CA GLY A 121 -3.51 11.76 7.62
C GLY A 121 -3.11 10.72 8.67
N LEU A 122 -3.71 10.80 9.86
CA LEU A 122 -3.47 9.86 10.96
C LEU A 122 -4.76 9.59 11.74
N ASP A 123 -5.15 8.31 11.85
CA ASP A 123 -6.09 7.81 12.85
C ASP A 123 -5.35 7.04 13.95
N PHE A 124 -5.61 7.41 15.21
CA PHE A 124 -5.05 6.72 16.36
C PHE A 124 -6.05 5.75 16.97
N ILE A 125 -5.66 4.49 16.99
CA ILE A 125 -6.43 3.42 17.61
C ILE A 125 -5.77 3.15 18.96
N LEU A 126 -6.25 3.83 20.00
CA LEU A 126 -5.81 3.60 21.38
C LEU A 126 -6.42 2.30 21.93
N PRO A 127 -5.89 1.73 23.03
CA PRO A 127 -6.35 0.45 23.55
C PRO A 127 -7.85 0.34 23.82
N GLN A 128 -8.51 1.46 24.12
CA GLN A 128 -9.96 1.53 24.31
C GLN A 128 -10.75 1.14 23.05
N ARG A 129 -10.20 1.42 21.86
CA ARG A 129 -10.81 1.12 20.55
C ARG A 129 -10.43 -0.26 20.01
N PHE A 130 -9.53 -1.01 20.67
CA PHE A 130 -9.10 -2.32 20.16
C PHE A 130 -10.25 -3.30 20.00
N GLY A 131 -11.23 -3.26 20.91
CA GLY A 131 -12.43 -4.11 20.84
C GLY A 131 -13.40 -3.75 19.71
N GLU A 132 -13.22 -2.61 19.03
CA GLU A 132 -14.02 -2.17 17.87
C GLU A 132 -13.49 -2.76 16.57
N LEU A 133 -12.21 -3.15 16.53
CA LEU A 133 -11.58 -3.66 15.32
C LEU A 133 -12.22 -4.99 14.89
N ARG A 134 -12.47 -5.13 13.59
CA ARG A 134 -13.00 -6.35 12.99
C ARG A 134 -12.07 -6.79 11.86
N MET A 135 -12.01 -8.09 11.65
CA MET A 135 -11.43 -8.65 10.44
C MET A 135 -12.54 -8.84 9.42
N GLY A 136 -12.19 -8.72 8.14
CA GLY A 136 -13.10 -8.88 7.01
C GLY A 136 -12.34 -9.32 5.77
N GLU A 137 -12.99 -9.29 4.62
CA GLU A 137 -12.37 -9.60 3.34
C GLU A 137 -12.77 -8.53 2.33
N LEU A 138 -12.06 -8.45 1.20
CA LEU A 138 -12.46 -7.54 0.12
C LEU A 138 -13.78 -8.02 -0.49
N ASP A 139 -14.72 -7.10 -0.66
CA ASP A 139 -16.02 -7.36 -1.28
C ASP A 139 -15.87 -7.58 -2.80
N GLY A 140 -16.66 -8.49 -3.37
CA GLY A 140 -16.66 -8.77 -4.80
C GLY A 140 -16.49 -10.25 -5.14
N ILE A 141 -16.34 -10.53 -6.44
CA ILE A 141 -16.26 -11.89 -6.97
C ILE A 141 -14.81 -12.34 -6.97
N TYR A 142 -14.48 -13.34 -6.16
CA TYR A 142 -13.16 -13.95 -6.18
C TYR A 142 -12.98 -14.84 -7.39
N ILE A 143 -11.99 -14.52 -8.23
CA ILE A 143 -11.69 -15.27 -9.45
C ILE A 143 -10.69 -16.42 -9.21
N ASP A 144 -10.17 -16.56 -7.99
CA ASP A 144 -9.10 -17.52 -7.61
C ASP A 144 -9.42 -19.01 -7.84
N LYS A 145 -10.70 -19.37 -8.04
CA LYS A 145 -11.15 -20.77 -8.21
C LYS A 145 -11.16 -21.25 -9.66
N LEU A 146 -10.77 -20.41 -10.60
CA LEU A 146 -10.67 -20.81 -12.01
C LEU A 146 -9.60 -21.91 -12.15
N ASP A 147 -9.95 -22.97 -12.86
CA ASP A 147 -9.04 -24.07 -13.18
C ASP A 147 -8.27 -23.72 -14.46
N ILE A 148 -7.06 -23.18 -14.29
CA ILE A 148 -6.24 -22.63 -15.38
C ILE A 148 -4.79 -23.04 -15.23
N GLU A 149 -4.11 -23.24 -16.36
CA GLU A 149 -2.66 -23.43 -16.41
C GLU A 149 -1.93 -22.09 -16.42
N ILE A 150 -0.81 -21.98 -15.70
CA ILE A 150 0.02 -20.77 -15.62
C ILE A 150 1.44 -21.08 -16.12
N ASP A 151 1.92 -20.30 -17.06
CA ASP A 151 3.24 -20.41 -17.68
C ASP A 151 4.06 -19.11 -17.60
N THR A 152 3.46 -18.02 -17.12
CA THR A 152 4.04 -16.66 -17.10
C THR A 152 4.10 -16.12 -15.67
N TYR A 153 5.27 -15.65 -15.25
CA TYR A 153 5.53 -15.17 -13.87
C TYR A 153 6.27 -13.83 -13.79
N GLU A 154 6.33 -13.10 -14.90
CA GLU A 154 6.67 -11.68 -14.98
C GLU A 154 5.49 -10.89 -15.56
N PRO A 155 5.30 -9.60 -15.21
CA PRO A 155 4.12 -8.83 -15.60
C PRO A 155 3.90 -8.84 -17.11
N ALA A 156 2.75 -9.37 -17.53
CA ALA A 156 2.40 -9.57 -18.93
C ALA A 156 1.06 -8.86 -19.26
N PRO A 157 1.06 -7.52 -19.44
CA PRO A 157 -0.15 -6.74 -19.71
C PRO A 157 -0.89 -7.18 -20.97
N GLU A 158 -0.21 -7.78 -21.94
CA GLU A 158 -0.79 -8.35 -23.16
C GLU A 158 -1.78 -9.50 -22.91
N LEU A 159 -1.77 -10.09 -21.71
CA LEU A 159 -2.77 -11.08 -21.31
C LEU A 159 -4.15 -10.45 -21.12
N LEU A 160 -4.21 -9.18 -20.69
CA LEU A 160 -5.44 -8.47 -20.37
C LEU A 160 -6.29 -8.28 -21.62
N ARG A 161 -7.57 -8.64 -21.50
CA ARG A 161 -8.56 -8.48 -22.57
C ARG A 161 -9.96 -8.40 -21.99
N THR A 162 -10.87 -7.87 -22.79
CA THR A 162 -12.32 -7.90 -22.52
C THR A 162 -13.00 -8.99 -23.34
N ARG A 163 -14.20 -9.36 -22.93
CA ARG A 163 -15.09 -10.27 -23.68
C ARG A 163 -16.18 -9.44 -24.35
N PRO A 164 -16.75 -9.92 -25.48
CA PRO A 164 -17.91 -9.28 -26.08
C PRO A 164 -19.08 -9.21 -25.09
N GLY A 165 -19.74 -8.07 -25.02
CA GLY A 165 -20.89 -7.85 -24.14
C GLY A 165 -21.13 -6.38 -23.88
N ASP A 166 -22.31 -6.08 -23.36
CA ASP A 166 -22.66 -4.73 -22.90
C ASP A 166 -21.79 -4.32 -21.71
N ALA A 167 -21.68 -3.01 -21.48
CA ALA A 167 -20.94 -2.50 -20.35
C ALA A 167 -21.52 -3.00 -19.02
N VAL A 168 -20.65 -3.46 -18.13
CA VAL A 168 -21.00 -3.95 -16.80
C VAL A 168 -20.39 -3.05 -15.72
N GLU A 169 -20.97 -3.07 -14.53
CA GLU A 169 -20.31 -2.63 -13.30
C GLU A 169 -20.03 -3.86 -12.44
N GLU A 170 -18.76 -4.19 -12.27
CA GLU A 170 -18.33 -5.39 -11.53
C GLU A 170 -17.21 -5.06 -10.56
N THR A 171 -17.12 -5.87 -9.50
CA THR A 171 -15.97 -5.88 -8.57
C THR A 171 -15.39 -7.28 -8.55
N LEU A 172 -14.14 -7.42 -9.00
CA LEU A 172 -13.39 -8.67 -9.06
C LEU A 172 -12.27 -8.64 -8.03
N CYS A 173 -12.04 -9.76 -7.36
CA CYS A 173 -11.04 -9.89 -6.32
C CYS A 173 -10.12 -11.09 -6.55
N SER A 174 -8.88 -10.99 -6.09
CA SER A 174 -7.96 -12.12 -6.02
C SER A 174 -7.12 -12.07 -4.74
N ARG A 175 -6.90 -13.23 -4.11
CA ARG A 175 -5.95 -13.40 -2.98
C ARG A 175 -4.56 -13.84 -3.43
N LEU A 176 -4.35 -13.97 -4.74
CA LEU A 176 -3.16 -14.59 -5.32
C LEU A 176 -2.09 -13.59 -5.75
N LEU A 177 -2.31 -12.29 -5.54
CA LEU A 177 -1.29 -11.28 -5.80
C LEU A 177 -0.09 -11.52 -4.89
N LYS A 178 1.05 -11.76 -5.53
CA LYS A 178 2.36 -11.86 -4.89
C LYS A 178 3.37 -11.16 -5.79
N SER A 179 4.24 -10.35 -5.21
CA SER A 179 5.42 -9.78 -5.85
C SER A 179 6.65 -10.02 -4.98
N ASN A 180 7.78 -9.42 -5.31
CA ASN A 180 9.00 -9.42 -4.52
C ASN A 180 9.37 -7.99 -4.15
N CYS A 181 9.96 -7.82 -2.97
CA CYS A 181 10.47 -6.53 -2.55
C CYS A 181 11.74 -6.21 -3.35
N PRO A 182 11.81 -5.06 -4.05
CA PRO A 182 12.92 -4.73 -4.95
C PRO A 182 14.27 -4.59 -4.26
N VAL A 183 14.29 -4.49 -2.93
CA VAL A 183 15.51 -4.29 -2.15
C VAL A 183 15.95 -5.54 -1.41
N THR A 184 15.02 -6.37 -0.92
CA THR A 184 15.36 -7.59 -0.14
C THR A 184 15.20 -8.89 -0.93
N GLY A 185 14.47 -8.88 -2.05
CA GLY A 185 14.05 -10.09 -2.76
C GLY A 185 13.04 -10.96 -2.02
N GLN A 186 12.63 -10.58 -0.80
CA GLN A 186 11.65 -11.32 -0.02
C GLN A 186 10.25 -11.23 -0.66
N PRO A 187 9.37 -12.22 -0.45
CA PRO A 187 8.04 -12.27 -1.07
C PRO A 187 7.05 -11.31 -0.41
N ASP A 188 6.32 -10.55 -1.22
CA ASP A 188 5.21 -9.70 -0.82
C ASP A 188 3.90 -10.38 -1.15
N TRP A 189 2.96 -10.40 -0.20
CA TRP A 189 1.68 -11.09 -0.35
C TRP A 189 0.55 -10.08 -0.24
N ALA A 190 -0.45 -10.17 -1.11
CA ALA A 190 -1.59 -9.28 -1.09
C ALA A 190 -2.88 -9.95 -1.54
N SER A 191 -3.99 -9.31 -1.19
CA SER A 191 -5.23 -9.44 -1.93
C SER A 191 -5.43 -8.16 -2.77
N VAL A 192 -6.01 -8.28 -3.95
CA VAL A 192 -6.32 -7.15 -4.85
C VAL A 192 -7.81 -7.16 -5.21
N GLN A 193 -8.41 -5.99 -5.24
CA GLN A 193 -9.78 -5.71 -5.67
C GLN A 193 -9.73 -4.74 -6.85
N ILE A 194 -10.49 -5.06 -7.89
CA ILE A 194 -10.63 -4.29 -9.11
C ILE A 194 -12.11 -4.02 -9.31
N ARG A 195 -12.53 -2.78 -9.09
CA ARG A 195 -13.88 -2.30 -9.34
C ARG A 195 -13.89 -1.48 -10.61
N TYR A 196 -14.76 -1.79 -11.56
CA TYR A 196 -14.76 -1.10 -12.84
C TYR A 196 -16.15 -0.98 -13.45
N ARG A 197 -16.30 -0.03 -14.37
CA ARG A 197 -17.41 0.07 -15.31
C ARG A 197 -16.88 0.12 -16.73
N GLY A 198 -17.32 -0.79 -17.60
CA GLY A 198 -16.87 -0.88 -18.98
C GLY A 198 -17.19 -2.23 -19.61
N ALA A 199 -16.57 -2.55 -20.75
CA ALA A 199 -16.70 -3.86 -21.36
C ALA A 199 -16.26 -4.98 -20.39
N PRO A 200 -16.94 -6.13 -20.32
CA PRO A 200 -16.65 -7.16 -19.33
C PRO A 200 -15.21 -7.66 -19.45
N ILE A 201 -14.42 -7.54 -18.39
CA ILE A 201 -13.04 -8.06 -18.36
C ILE A 201 -13.08 -9.59 -18.35
N ASP A 202 -12.22 -10.22 -19.15
CA ASP A 202 -12.05 -11.67 -19.13
C ASP A 202 -11.39 -12.11 -17.81
N ARG A 203 -12.10 -12.92 -17.03
CA ARG A 203 -11.67 -13.29 -15.67
C ARG A 203 -10.45 -14.20 -15.64
N GLU A 204 -10.28 -15.08 -16.63
CA GLU A 204 -9.08 -15.92 -16.74
C GLU A 204 -7.87 -15.06 -17.12
N ALA A 205 -8.02 -14.19 -18.13
CA ALA A 205 -6.99 -13.24 -18.53
C ALA A 205 -6.53 -12.37 -17.36
N LEU A 206 -7.47 -11.83 -16.60
CA LEU A 206 -7.18 -11.02 -15.42
C LEU A 206 -6.46 -11.83 -14.34
N LEU A 207 -6.89 -13.07 -14.07
CA LEU A 207 -6.23 -13.92 -13.08
C LEU A 207 -4.80 -14.26 -13.49
N ARG A 208 -4.57 -14.62 -14.76
CA ARG A 208 -3.21 -14.86 -15.30
C ARG A 208 -2.34 -13.62 -15.14
N TYR A 209 -2.86 -12.43 -15.49
CA TYR A 209 -2.17 -11.17 -15.29
C TYR A 209 -1.82 -10.91 -13.82
N VAL A 210 -2.75 -11.09 -12.88
CA VAL A 210 -2.46 -10.92 -11.44
C VAL A 210 -1.38 -11.90 -10.96
N ILE A 211 -1.42 -13.16 -11.42
CA ILE A 211 -0.41 -14.17 -11.07
C ILE A 211 0.94 -13.88 -11.73
N SER A 212 0.97 -13.19 -12.87
CA SER A 212 2.20 -12.84 -13.57
C SER A 212 3.13 -11.93 -12.75
N PHE A 213 2.65 -11.27 -11.68
CA PHE A 213 3.52 -10.53 -10.76
C PHE A 213 4.41 -11.40 -9.86
N ARG A 214 4.23 -12.74 -9.86
CA ARG A 214 4.77 -13.65 -8.84
C ARG A 214 6.28 -13.56 -8.63
N GLN A 215 7.07 -13.32 -9.68
CA GLN A 215 8.52 -13.16 -9.57
C GLN A 215 8.99 -11.70 -9.69
N HIS A 216 8.06 -10.79 -10.00
CA HIS A 216 8.34 -9.39 -10.25
C HIS A 216 8.77 -8.63 -9.00
N ALA A 217 9.76 -7.75 -9.14
CA ALA A 217 10.32 -6.96 -8.05
C ALA A 217 9.84 -5.51 -8.11
N GLU A 218 8.92 -5.11 -7.22
CA GLU A 218 8.29 -3.79 -7.29
C GLU A 218 7.74 -3.34 -5.92
N PHE A 219 7.76 -2.03 -5.65
CA PHE A 219 7.11 -1.49 -4.45
C PHE A 219 5.59 -1.64 -4.54
N HIS A 220 4.91 -1.79 -3.40
CA HIS A 220 3.47 -2.10 -3.35
C HIS A 220 2.66 -1.02 -4.07
N GLU A 221 2.99 0.24 -3.81
CA GLU A 221 2.39 1.43 -4.41
C GLU A 221 2.53 1.42 -5.93
N HIS A 222 3.71 1.08 -6.42
CA HIS A 222 3.98 1.06 -7.86
C HIS A 222 3.32 -0.14 -8.55
N CYS A 223 3.26 -1.30 -7.90
CA CYS A 223 2.54 -2.47 -8.40
C CYS A 223 1.05 -2.18 -8.60
N VAL A 224 0.41 -1.46 -7.67
CA VAL A 224 -0.99 -1.03 -7.86
C VAL A 224 -1.13 0.00 -8.98
N GLU A 225 -0.19 0.94 -9.10
CA GLU A 225 -0.19 1.90 -10.21
C GLU A 225 -0.04 1.20 -11.57
N ARG A 226 0.83 0.18 -11.67
CA ARG A 226 0.98 -0.66 -12.87
C ARG A 226 -0.29 -1.41 -13.22
N ILE A 227 -0.89 -2.11 -12.24
CA ILE A 227 -2.18 -2.81 -12.43
C ILE A 227 -3.25 -1.84 -12.95
N TYR A 228 -3.31 -0.64 -12.37
CA TYR A 228 -4.23 0.40 -12.82
C TYR A 228 -3.96 0.80 -14.28
N THR A 229 -2.72 1.18 -14.62
CA THR A 229 -2.38 1.67 -15.97
C THR A 229 -2.56 0.60 -17.04
N ASP A 230 -2.19 -0.64 -16.74
CA ASP A 230 -2.30 -1.76 -17.69
C ASP A 230 -3.77 -2.08 -17.98
N ILE A 231 -4.63 -2.10 -16.95
CA ILE A 231 -6.08 -2.29 -17.14
C ILE A 231 -6.70 -1.10 -17.89
N MET A 232 -6.31 0.13 -17.57
CA MET A 232 -6.79 1.31 -18.32
C MET A 232 -6.41 1.23 -19.80
N ALA A 233 -5.18 0.82 -20.13
CA ALA A 233 -4.69 0.72 -21.49
C ALA A 233 -5.35 -0.44 -22.27
N ALA A 234 -5.38 -1.64 -21.70
CA ALA A 234 -5.86 -2.84 -22.38
C ALA A 234 -7.39 -2.93 -22.42
N CYS A 235 -8.04 -2.67 -21.29
CA CYS A 235 -9.49 -2.89 -21.13
C CYS A 235 -10.31 -1.61 -21.35
N ARG A 236 -9.68 -0.43 -21.27
CA ARG A 236 -10.32 0.90 -21.47
C ARG A 236 -11.66 1.06 -20.73
N PRO A 237 -11.75 0.71 -19.43
CA PRO A 237 -12.96 0.97 -18.66
C PRO A 237 -13.20 2.49 -18.54
N GLU A 238 -14.47 2.87 -18.41
CA GLU A 238 -14.85 4.25 -18.11
C GLU A 238 -14.49 4.62 -16.68
N LEU A 239 -14.80 3.71 -15.74
CA LEU A 239 -14.53 3.86 -14.32
C LEU A 239 -13.63 2.72 -13.88
N LEU A 240 -12.58 3.03 -13.11
CA LEU A 240 -11.66 2.04 -12.56
C LEU A 240 -11.20 2.44 -11.18
N THR A 241 -11.23 1.47 -10.27
CA THR A 241 -10.53 1.46 -9.00
C THR A 241 -9.70 0.19 -8.91
N VAL A 242 -8.44 0.33 -8.51
CA VAL A 242 -7.58 -0.78 -8.10
C VAL A 242 -7.16 -0.55 -6.65
N TYR A 243 -7.39 -1.57 -5.82
CA TYR A 243 -7.05 -1.55 -4.41
C TYR A 243 -6.34 -2.83 -4.01
N ALA A 244 -5.12 -2.72 -3.50
CA ALA A 244 -4.42 -3.87 -2.94
C ALA A 244 -4.25 -3.73 -1.43
N ARG A 245 -4.30 -4.86 -0.74
CA ARG A 245 -4.07 -4.97 0.70
C ARG A 245 -2.93 -5.96 0.95
N TYR A 246 -1.75 -5.44 1.22
CA TYR A 246 -0.55 -6.24 1.44
C TYR A 246 -0.47 -6.72 2.89
N THR A 247 0.16 -7.87 3.11
CA THR A 247 0.51 -8.35 4.44
C THR A 247 1.63 -7.51 5.03
N ARG A 248 1.65 -7.36 6.36
CA ARG A 248 2.67 -6.54 7.02
C ARG A 248 4.09 -7.09 6.87
N ARG A 249 5.06 -6.18 6.87
CA ARG A 249 6.48 -6.47 7.10
C ARG A 249 7.00 -5.64 8.26
N GLY A 250 7.54 -6.32 9.27
CA GLY A 250 8.12 -5.64 10.43
C GLY A 250 7.16 -4.70 11.15
N GLY A 251 5.89 -5.09 11.27
CA GLY A 251 4.88 -4.34 12.02
C GLY A 251 4.11 -3.29 11.22
N LEU A 252 4.39 -3.10 9.93
CA LEU A 252 3.65 -2.18 9.04
C LEU A 252 3.13 -2.89 7.79
N ASP A 253 1.87 -2.63 7.42
CA ASP A 253 1.35 -2.94 6.08
C ASP A 253 1.12 -1.68 5.24
N ILE A 254 0.94 -1.87 3.93
CA ILE A 254 0.67 -0.82 2.95
C ILE A 254 -0.51 -1.28 2.09
N ASN A 255 -1.49 -0.42 1.88
CA ASN A 255 -2.70 -0.72 1.14
C ASN A 255 -2.94 0.39 0.11
N PRO A 256 -2.24 0.33 -1.04
CA PRO A 256 -2.37 1.34 -2.08
C PRO A 256 -3.73 1.23 -2.78
N TRP A 257 -4.40 2.37 -2.90
CA TRP A 257 -5.69 2.52 -3.55
C TRP A 257 -5.61 3.61 -4.62
N ARG A 258 -6.09 3.33 -5.82
CA ARG A 258 -6.08 4.22 -7.00
C ARG A 258 -7.44 4.17 -7.68
N SER A 259 -8.05 5.31 -7.95
CA SER A 259 -9.39 5.41 -8.59
C SER A 259 -9.53 6.66 -9.45
N ASN A 260 -10.33 6.60 -10.51
CA ASN A 260 -10.76 7.79 -11.27
C ASN A 260 -12.17 8.29 -10.95
N PHE A 261 -12.90 7.64 -10.04
CA PHE A 261 -14.32 7.96 -9.81
C PHE A 261 -14.77 7.93 -8.36
N GLU A 262 -14.10 7.17 -7.50
CA GLU A 262 -14.42 7.12 -6.08
C GLU A 262 -13.72 8.25 -5.34
N ALA A 263 -14.39 8.81 -4.33
CA ALA A 263 -13.85 9.93 -3.55
C ALA A 263 -12.87 9.47 -2.44
N ALA A 264 -12.98 8.21 -2.01
CA ALA A 264 -12.20 7.65 -0.90
C ALA A 264 -12.14 6.12 -1.01
N PRO A 265 -11.11 5.47 -0.42
CA PRO A 265 -11.07 4.03 -0.28
C PRO A 265 -12.23 3.49 0.58
N PRO A 266 -12.61 2.20 0.43
CA PRO A 266 -13.55 1.56 1.34
C PRO A 266 -12.99 1.53 2.77
N PRO A 267 -13.84 1.27 3.79
CA PRO A 267 -13.40 1.16 5.17
C PRO A 267 -12.16 0.26 5.34
N ASP A 268 -11.19 0.72 6.13
CA ASP A 268 -9.93 0.01 6.34
C ASP A 268 -10.13 -1.21 7.27
N VAL A 269 -10.68 -2.28 6.70
CA VAL A 269 -10.91 -3.55 7.39
C VAL A 269 -9.74 -4.49 7.11
N ARG A 270 -9.06 -4.93 8.17
CA ARG A 270 -7.94 -5.87 8.07
C ARG A 270 -8.41 -7.22 7.53
N THR A 271 -7.76 -7.71 6.49
CA THR A 271 -7.99 -9.06 5.97
C THR A 271 -7.32 -10.14 6.81
N VAL A 272 -7.70 -11.41 6.64
CA VAL A 272 -7.23 -12.50 7.51
C VAL A 272 -5.71 -12.69 7.54
N ARG A 273 -5.01 -12.32 6.45
CA ARG A 273 -3.55 -12.51 6.30
C ARG A 273 -2.71 -11.29 6.70
N GLN A 274 -3.32 -10.13 6.91
CA GLN A 274 -2.61 -8.87 7.11
C GLN A 274 -1.91 -8.77 8.45
#